data_AF-B7FZ79-F1
#
_entry.id   AF-B7FZ79-F1
#
_cell.length_a   1.000
_cell.length_b   1.000
_cell.length_c   1.000
_cell.angle_alpha   90.00
_cell.angle_beta   90.00
_cell.angle_gamma   90.00
#
_symmetry.space_group_name_H-M   'P 1'
#
loop_
_entity.id
_entity.type
_entity.pdbx_description
1 polymer ?
#
loop_
_entity_poly.entity_id
_entity_poly.type
_entity_poly.pdbx_seq_one_letter_code
_entity_poly.pdbx_strand_id
1 'polypeptide(L)'
;MLAGYQRRCSRLTAFALCRRISSKPQKPLPPSPRVISTSIAHSLAARKGRSPLPPMPRVMPSTSRDAIGSPVIEAKNTSGSWLIRGGWALLSLLLVDRYLQYSEKLEALDMINQVREETLQKRAQLLADSKDKPILFTCVVREQYGMGGSHGLENVKKGDLVEVVEEAVGPDQYYNLCRTRNSDGDVLSVGWYPIGYLEKVKATKKSWWKLW
;
A
#
# COMPACT_ATOMS: atom_id res chain seq x y z
N MET A 1 48.92 47.24 -11.39
CA MET A 1 48.02 48.23 -12.01
C MET A 1 46.71 47.51 -12.32
N LEU A 2 45.51 47.77 -11.81
CA LEU A 2 44.83 48.67 -10.86
C LEU A 2 43.63 47.81 -10.38
N ALA A 3 43.45 47.47 -9.10
CA ALA A 3 42.62 48.16 -8.10
C ALA A 3 41.22 48.62 -8.58
N GLY A 4 40.16 48.13 -7.91
CA GLY A 4 38.78 48.65 -7.93
C GLY A 4 37.74 47.55 -7.64
N TYR A 5 37.32 47.26 -6.40
CA TYR A 5 36.55 48.05 -5.43
C TYR A 5 35.11 48.39 -5.89
N GLN A 6 34.13 47.55 -5.52
CA GLN A 6 32.85 48.08 -5.01
C GLN A 6 32.09 47.04 -4.17
N ARG A 7 32.08 47.28 -2.85
CA ARG A 7 31.01 46.89 -1.93
C ARG A 7 29.76 47.70 -2.29
N ARG A 8 28.56 47.12 -2.14
CA ARG A 8 27.48 47.72 -1.31
C ARG A 8 26.19 46.87 -1.26
N CYS A 9 25.72 46.77 -0.02
CA CYS A 9 24.33 46.89 0.43
C CYS A 9 23.31 45.79 0.08
N SER A 10 23.19 44.85 1.03
CA SER A 10 22.04 44.79 1.94
C SER A 10 20.69 45.28 1.38
N ARG A 11 19.86 44.35 0.92
CA ARG A 11 18.41 44.44 1.05
C ARG A 11 17.87 43.11 1.57
N LEU A 12 17.79 43.04 2.89
CA LEU A 12 16.86 42.17 3.61
C LEU A 12 15.45 42.66 3.27
N THR A 13 14.88 42.16 2.18
CA THR A 13 13.44 42.27 1.92
C THR A 13 12.74 41.19 2.73
N ALA A 14 11.98 41.66 3.72
CA ALA A 14 11.11 40.89 4.57
C ALA A 14 10.23 39.92 3.75
N PHE A 15 10.32 38.63 4.08
CA PHE A 15 9.32 37.64 3.70
C PHE A 15 8.03 37.94 4.46
N ALA A 16 7.18 38.79 3.88
CA ALA A 16 5.80 38.91 4.27
C ALA A 16 5.08 37.60 3.93
N LEU A 17 4.90 36.77 4.96
CA LEU A 17 4.05 35.57 5.00
C LEU A 17 2.58 35.99 4.76
N CYS A 18 2.23 36.28 3.52
CA CYS A 18 0.85 36.38 3.08
C CYS A 18 0.33 34.95 2.86
N ARG A 19 -0.10 34.30 3.95
CA ARG A 19 -0.93 33.08 3.91
C ARG A 19 -2.25 33.42 3.22
N ARG A 20 -2.24 33.39 1.89
CA ARG A 20 -3.47 33.36 1.09
C ARG A 20 -4.02 31.95 1.21
N ILE A 21 -4.97 31.78 2.13
CA ILE A 21 -5.80 30.58 2.23
C ILE A 21 -6.62 30.52 0.94
N SER A 22 -6.02 29.88 -0.07
CA SER A 22 -6.71 29.49 -1.29
C SER A 22 -7.62 28.33 -0.93
N SER A 23 -8.86 28.65 -0.56
CA SER A 23 -9.96 27.69 -0.52
C SER A 23 -10.19 27.18 -1.94
N LYS A 24 -9.45 26.14 -2.33
CA LYS A 24 -9.81 25.34 -3.49
C LYS A 24 -11.22 24.79 -3.23
N PRO A 25 -12.16 24.87 -4.19
CA PRO A 25 -13.45 24.24 -4.05
C PRO A 25 -13.20 22.73 -3.80
N GLN A 26 -13.61 22.25 -2.63
CA GLN A 26 -13.65 20.82 -2.36
C GLN A 26 -14.56 20.20 -3.42
N LYS A 27 -13.97 19.39 -4.31
CA LYS A 27 -14.75 18.42 -5.07
C LYS A 27 -15.54 17.60 -4.04
N PRO A 28 -16.86 17.42 -4.21
CA PRO A 28 -17.63 16.57 -3.32
C PRO A 28 -16.97 15.19 -3.31
N LEU A 29 -16.60 14.75 -2.10
CA LEU A 29 -16.07 13.41 -1.88
C LEU A 29 -17.04 12.40 -2.50
N PRO A 30 -16.54 11.39 -3.22
CA PRO A 30 -17.41 10.30 -3.66
C PRO A 30 -18.08 9.69 -2.42
N PRO A 31 -19.36 9.30 -2.51
CA PRO A 31 -20.04 8.65 -1.40
C PRO A 31 -19.21 7.46 -0.95
N SER A 32 -18.90 7.39 0.36
CA SER A 32 -18.21 6.24 0.94
C SER A 32 -18.82 4.95 0.41
N PRO A 33 -18.01 3.98 -0.04
CA PRO A 33 -18.53 2.71 -0.50
C PRO A 33 -19.37 2.13 0.64
N ARG A 34 -20.68 2.01 0.40
CA ARG A 34 -21.56 1.23 1.26
C ARG A 34 -20.88 -0.12 1.39
N VAL A 35 -20.48 -0.46 2.62
CA VAL A 35 -20.04 -1.80 2.96
C VAL A 35 -21.25 -2.71 2.73
N ILE A 36 -21.36 -3.23 1.51
CA ILE A 36 -22.23 -4.35 1.22
C ILE A 36 -21.56 -5.50 1.95
N SER A 37 -22.11 -5.86 3.12
CA SER A 37 -21.84 -7.15 3.76
C SER A 37 -22.20 -8.24 2.76
N THR A 38 -21.25 -8.62 1.91
CA THR A 38 -21.31 -9.88 1.20
C THR A 38 -21.10 -10.95 2.26
N SER A 39 -22.21 -11.52 2.73
CA SER A 39 -22.21 -12.79 3.45
C SER A 39 -21.69 -13.84 2.46
N ILE A 40 -20.36 -13.97 2.38
CA ILE A 40 -19.74 -15.07 1.67
C ILE A 40 -20.01 -16.30 2.52
N ALA A 41 -21.01 -17.08 2.10
CA ALA A 41 -21.29 -18.41 2.58
C ALA A 41 -20.11 -19.31 2.19
N HIS A 42 -19.05 -19.30 3.01
CA HIS A 42 -18.02 -20.32 2.97
C HIS A 42 -18.60 -21.62 3.55
N SER A 43 -18.97 -22.52 2.66
CA SER A 43 -19.20 -23.94 2.93
C SER A 43 -17.88 -24.58 3.39
N LEU A 44 -17.57 -24.46 4.68
CA LEU A 44 -16.49 -25.20 5.32
C LEU A 44 -16.90 -26.67 5.45
N ALA A 45 -16.26 -27.48 4.62
CA ALA A 45 -16.28 -28.93 4.69
C ALA A 45 -15.90 -29.42 6.10
N ALA A 46 -16.68 -30.38 6.55
CA ALA A 46 -16.63 -31.03 7.85
C ALA A 46 -15.22 -31.51 8.23
N ARG A 47 -14.63 -30.90 9.26
CA ARG A 47 -13.56 -31.52 10.04
C ARG A 47 -14.14 -32.02 11.37
N LYS A 48 -14.44 -33.31 11.34
CA LYS A 48 -14.86 -34.17 12.45
C LYS A 48 -13.73 -34.27 13.47
N GLY A 49 -13.98 -33.80 14.69
CA GLY A 49 -13.01 -33.84 15.79
C GLY A 49 -13.55 -33.15 17.04
N ARG A 50 -14.66 -33.65 17.60
CA ARG A 50 -15.15 -33.22 18.91
C ARG A 50 -14.34 -33.95 19.98
N SER A 51 -13.48 -33.22 20.69
CA SER A 51 -13.01 -33.60 22.01
C SER A 51 -14.10 -33.25 23.04
N PRO A 52 -14.43 -34.12 24.02
CA PRO A 52 -15.41 -33.81 25.04
C PRO A 52 -14.86 -32.77 26.01
N LEU A 53 -15.59 -31.69 26.24
CA LEU A 53 -15.32 -30.71 27.30
C LEU A 53 -15.69 -31.30 28.67
N PRO A 54 -14.95 -31.00 29.75
CA PRO A 54 -15.34 -31.37 31.11
C PRO A 54 -16.54 -30.52 31.58
N PRO A 55 -17.41 -31.08 32.45
CA PRO A 55 -18.56 -30.37 32.99
C PRO A 55 -18.11 -29.22 33.91
N MET A 56 -18.65 -28.03 33.67
CA MET A 56 -18.45 -26.89 34.57
C MET A 56 -19.28 -27.05 35.85
N PRO A 57 -18.73 -26.70 37.02
CA PRO A 57 -19.45 -26.73 38.28
C PRO A 57 -20.55 -25.64 38.31
N ARG A 58 -21.77 -26.09 38.56
CA ARG A 58 -22.97 -25.26 38.74
C ARG A 58 -22.91 -24.62 40.13
N VAL A 59 -22.58 -23.33 40.19
CA VAL A 59 -22.67 -22.55 41.43
C VAL A 59 -24.13 -22.15 41.65
N MET A 60 -24.72 -22.63 42.75
CA MET A 60 -26.05 -22.23 43.20
C MET A 60 -25.98 -20.90 43.97
N PRO A 61 -26.97 -20.00 43.81
CA PRO A 61 -27.13 -18.88 44.73
C PRO A 61 -27.81 -19.36 46.02
N SER A 62 -27.05 -19.45 47.11
CA SER A 62 -27.60 -19.61 48.45
C SER A 62 -28.09 -18.25 48.96
N THR A 63 -29.41 -18.06 48.96
CA THR A 63 -30.06 -16.99 49.73
C THR A 63 -30.12 -17.41 51.20
N SER A 64 -29.16 -16.96 52.01
CA SER A 64 -29.31 -16.92 53.47
C SER A 64 -29.48 -15.46 53.89
N ARG A 65 -30.74 -15.10 54.15
CA ARG A 65 -31.11 -13.94 54.95
C ARG A 65 -30.79 -14.30 56.40
N ASP A 66 -29.75 -13.68 56.96
CA ASP A 66 -29.62 -13.56 58.41
C ASP A 66 -29.27 -12.11 58.73
N ALA A 67 -30.23 -11.47 59.39
CA ALA A 67 -30.08 -10.16 60.01
C ALA A 67 -29.43 -10.35 61.37
N ILE A 68 -28.14 -10.03 61.51
CA ILE A 68 -27.49 -9.82 62.81
C ILE A 68 -26.51 -8.64 62.64
N GLY A 69 -26.71 -7.63 63.49
CA GLY A 69 -26.14 -6.28 63.35
C GLY A 69 -24.63 -6.24 63.16
N SER A 70 -24.19 -5.48 62.16
CA SER A 70 -22.77 -5.21 61.97
C SER A 70 -22.31 -4.21 63.04
N PRO A 71 -21.25 -4.52 63.82
CA PRO A 71 -20.58 -3.48 64.60
C PRO A 71 -20.07 -2.41 63.62
N VAL A 72 -20.33 -1.15 63.94
CA VAL A 72 -19.72 0.00 63.28
C VAL A 72 -18.23 -0.04 63.62
N ILE A 73 -17.47 -0.82 62.86
CA ILE A 73 -16.01 -0.78 62.87
C ILE A 73 -15.65 0.46 62.07
N GLU A 74 -15.38 1.55 62.79
CA GLU A 74 -14.82 2.78 62.25
C GLU A 74 -13.39 2.47 61.75
N ALA A 75 -13.31 1.89 60.55
CA ALA A 75 -12.06 1.55 59.91
C ALA A 75 -11.38 2.86 59.47
N LYS A 76 -10.50 3.36 60.32
CA LYS A 76 -9.57 4.46 60.03
C LYS A 76 -8.54 4.03 58.97
N ASN A 77 -9.02 3.90 57.73
CA ASN A 77 -8.25 3.53 56.55
C ASN A 77 -8.03 4.77 55.68
N THR A 78 -6.98 5.55 55.96
CA THR A 78 -6.68 6.79 55.20
C THR A 78 -5.33 6.82 54.50
N SER A 79 -4.63 5.68 54.34
CA SER A 79 -3.32 5.68 53.65
C SER A 79 -3.19 4.79 52.41
N GLY A 80 -4.19 3.96 52.07
CA GLY A 80 -4.13 3.05 50.90
C GLY A 80 -4.69 3.61 49.58
N SER A 81 -5.46 4.71 49.64
CA SER A 81 -6.19 5.22 48.47
C SER A 81 -5.29 5.79 47.37
N TRP A 82 -4.12 6.33 47.73
CA TRP A 82 -3.22 6.97 46.76
C TRP A 82 -2.57 5.96 45.80
N LEU A 83 -2.20 4.76 46.29
CA LEU A 83 -1.65 3.70 45.44
C LEU A 83 -2.67 3.19 44.43
N ILE A 84 -3.93 3.04 44.85
CA ILE A 84 -5.01 2.62 43.96
C ILE A 84 -5.22 3.68 42.87
N ARG A 85 -5.30 4.96 43.24
CA ARG A 85 -5.45 6.06 42.28
C ARG A 85 -4.26 6.17 41.32
N GLY A 86 -3.04 6.04 41.82
CA GLY A 86 -1.83 6.05 41.02
C GLY A 86 -1.77 4.89 40.02
N GLY A 87 -2.18 3.69 40.44
CA GLY A 87 -2.27 2.52 39.57
C GLY A 87 -3.24 2.73 38.40
N TRP A 88 -4.44 3.28 38.66
CA TRP A 88 -5.42 3.59 37.62
C TRP A 88 -4.93 4.67 36.66
N ALA A 89 -4.23 5.70 37.16
CA ALA A 89 -3.66 6.74 36.31
C ALA A 89 -2.58 6.18 35.38
N LEU A 90 -1.68 5.34 35.88
CA LEU A 90 -0.65 4.69 35.07
C LEU A 90 -1.25 3.74 34.04
N LEU A 91 -2.25 2.94 34.43
CA LEU A 91 -2.97 2.06 33.50
C LEU A 91 -3.65 2.84 32.39
N SER A 92 -4.29 3.97 32.73
CA SER A 92 -4.93 4.87 31.76
C SER A 92 -3.92 5.45 30.78
N LEU A 93 -2.74 5.86 31.27
CA LEU A 93 -1.66 6.38 30.45
C LEU A 93 -1.14 5.32 29.46
N LEU A 94 -0.92 4.08 29.91
CA LEU A 94 -0.51 2.97 29.05
C LEU A 94 -1.57 2.63 28.00
N LEU A 95 -2.84 2.75 28.35
CA LEU A 95 -3.95 2.48 27.43
C LEU A 95 -4.05 3.55 26.34
N VAL A 96 -3.84 4.81 26.70
CA VAL A 96 -3.74 5.92 25.73
C VAL A 96 -2.53 5.75 24.81
N ASP A 97 -1.35 5.41 25.35
CA ASP A 97 -0.14 5.17 24.54
C ASP A 97 -0.36 4.05 23.51
N ARG A 98 -0.92 2.92 23.95
CA ARG A 98 -1.23 1.80 23.05
C ARG A 98 -2.30 2.15 22.01
N TYR A 99 -3.26 3.01 22.36
CA TYR A 99 -4.27 3.50 21.43
C TYR A 99 -3.66 4.35 20.33
N LEU A 100 -2.75 5.28 20.68
CA LEU A 100 -2.05 6.12 19.70
C LEU A 100 -1.20 5.29 18.72
N GLN A 101 -0.45 4.30 19.23
CA GLN A 101 0.30 3.39 18.35
C GLN A 101 -0.61 2.58 17.41
N TYR A 102 -1.84 2.27 17.85
CA TYR A 102 -2.80 1.57 17.01
C TYR A 102 -3.39 2.49 15.93
N SER A 103 -3.69 3.76 16.26
CA SER A 103 -4.20 4.71 15.26
C SER A 103 -3.18 4.98 14.16
N GLU A 104 -1.90 5.17 14.50
CA GLU A 104 -0.83 5.37 13.52
C GLU A 104 -0.70 4.18 12.56
N LYS A 105 -0.85 2.95 13.06
CA LYS A 105 -0.82 1.75 12.22
C LYS A 105 -2.01 1.68 11.26
N LEU A 106 -3.20 2.09 11.70
CA LEU A 106 -4.38 2.14 10.83
C LEU A 106 -4.20 3.16 9.72
N GLU A 107 -3.70 4.36 10.04
CA GLU A 107 -3.40 5.40 9.05
C GLU A 107 -2.32 4.96 8.05
N ALA A 108 -1.27 4.28 8.52
CA ALA A 108 -0.23 3.73 7.65
C ALA A 108 -0.79 2.66 6.69
N LEU A 109 -1.69 1.79 7.16
CA LEU A 109 -2.35 0.80 6.30
C LEU A 109 -3.25 1.46 5.25
N ASP A 110 -4.00 2.48 5.63
CA ASP A 110 -4.87 3.22 4.72
C ASP A 110 -4.05 3.91 3.62
N MET A 111 -2.93 4.53 3.99
CA MET A 111 -2.00 5.14 3.05
C MET A 111 -1.42 4.12 2.06
N ILE A 112 -1.04 2.92 2.52
CA ILE A 112 -0.56 1.84 1.66
C ILE A 112 -1.64 1.41 0.67
N ASN A 113 -2.88 1.27 1.12
CA ASN A 113 -4.01 0.91 0.25
C ASN A 113 -4.27 1.99 -0.80
N GLN A 114 -4.25 3.27 -0.41
CA GLN A 114 -4.42 4.37 -1.35
C GLN A 114 -3.33 4.38 -2.42
N VAL A 115 -2.05 4.26 -2.04
CA VAL A 115 -0.94 4.18 -3.00
C VAL A 115 -1.10 2.97 -3.92
N ARG A 116 -1.57 1.84 -3.39
CA ARG A 116 -1.84 0.64 -4.18
C ARG A 116 -2.95 0.87 -5.20
N GLU A 117 -4.03 1.56 -4.84
CA GLU A 117 -5.10 1.88 -5.79
C GLU A 117 -4.63 2.86 -6.87
N GLU A 118 -3.90 3.92 -6.49
CA GLU A 118 -3.35 4.88 -7.43
C GLU A 118 -2.37 4.23 -8.42
N THR A 119 -1.54 3.29 -7.96
CA THR A 119 -0.62 2.54 -8.83
C THR A 119 -1.37 1.62 -9.79
N LEU A 120 -2.43 0.95 -9.35
CA LEU A 120 -3.29 0.13 -10.22
C LEU A 120 -4.01 0.98 -11.28
N GLN A 121 -4.51 2.16 -10.90
CA GLN A 121 -5.16 3.08 -11.84
C GLN A 121 -4.18 3.59 -12.91
N LYS A 122 -2.98 4.01 -12.50
CA LYS A 122 -1.92 4.43 -13.44
C LYS A 122 -1.53 3.28 -14.37
N ARG A 123 -1.47 2.05 -13.87
CA ARG A 123 -1.19 0.87 -14.69
C ARG A 123 -2.30 0.59 -15.70
N ALA A 124 -3.57 0.72 -15.31
CA ALA A 124 -4.71 0.58 -16.22
C ALA A 124 -4.71 1.66 -17.32
N GLN A 125 -4.35 2.90 -16.97
CA GLN A 125 -4.18 3.99 -17.95
C GLN A 125 -3.04 3.69 -18.92
N LEU A 126 -1.87 3.28 -18.44
CA LEU A 126 -0.75 2.89 -19.30
C LEU A 126 -1.13 1.73 -20.23
N LEU A 127 -1.89 0.76 -19.74
CA LEU A 127 -2.41 -0.33 -20.57
C LEU A 127 -3.32 0.21 -21.68
N ALA A 128 -4.25 1.12 -21.36
CA ALA A 128 -5.12 1.74 -22.37
C ALA A 128 -4.31 2.54 -23.40
N ASP A 129 -3.42 3.42 -22.96
CA ASP A 129 -2.59 4.28 -23.82
C ASP A 129 -1.65 3.45 -24.71
N SER A 130 -1.19 2.30 -24.21
CA SER A 130 -0.28 1.43 -24.96
C SER A 130 -0.96 0.62 -26.05
N LYS A 131 -2.28 0.45 -26.03
CA LYS A 131 -3.00 -0.36 -27.04
C LYS A 131 -2.88 0.26 -28.43
N ASP A 132 -2.95 1.58 -28.51
CA ASP A 132 -2.97 2.31 -29.78
C ASP A 132 -1.57 2.61 -30.32
N LYS A 133 -0.52 2.41 -29.52
CA LYS A 133 0.86 2.70 -29.94
C LYS A 133 1.39 1.62 -30.91
N PRO A 134 2.05 2.03 -32.01
CA PRO A 134 2.68 1.10 -32.94
C PRO A 134 3.89 0.39 -32.29
N ILE A 135 4.20 -0.79 -32.80
CA ILE A 135 5.33 -1.60 -32.33
C ILE A 135 6.59 -1.13 -33.07
N LEU A 136 7.68 -0.89 -32.34
CA LEU A 136 8.96 -0.57 -32.96
C LEU A 136 9.65 -1.85 -33.45
N PHE A 137 9.83 -2.83 -32.56
CA PHE A 137 10.41 -4.15 -32.87
C PHE A 137 10.09 -5.17 -31.77
N THR A 138 10.29 -6.44 -32.08
CA THR A 138 10.13 -7.55 -31.14
C THR A 138 11.47 -7.99 -30.58
N CYS A 139 11.53 -8.27 -29.28
CA CYS A 139 12.68 -8.81 -28.60
C CYS A 139 12.37 -10.16 -27.95
N VAL A 140 13.40 -10.98 -27.80
CA VAL A 140 13.38 -12.17 -26.93
C VAL A 140 14.07 -11.82 -25.62
N VAL A 141 13.48 -12.25 -24.51
CA VAL A 141 14.02 -12.04 -23.18
C VAL A 141 15.16 -13.03 -22.92
N ARG A 142 16.39 -12.54 -22.71
CA ARG A 142 17.59 -13.39 -22.50
C ARG A 142 17.67 -13.96 -21.10
N GLU A 143 17.27 -13.18 -20.11
CA GLU A 143 17.37 -13.52 -18.70
C GLU A 143 16.22 -12.86 -17.95
N GLN A 144 15.66 -13.57 -16.97
CA GLN A 144 14.54 -13.08 -16.18
C GLN A 144 15.02 -12.01 -15.21
N TYR A 145 14.60 -10.77 -15.44
CA TYR A 145 14.86 -9.67 -14.53
C TYR A 145 13.71 -9.50 -13.52
N GLY A 146 13.97 -9.79 -12.24
CA GLY A 146 13.01 -9.63 -11.15
C GLY A 146 12.95 -8.18 -10.65
N MET A 147 12.38 -7.26 -11.44
CA MET A 147 12.25 -5.87 -11.01
C MET A 147 11.10 -5.73 -9.99
N GLY A 148 11.44 -5.54 -8.72
CA GLY A 148 10.47 -5.32 -7.63
C GLY A 148 9.91 -3.90 -7.59
N GLY A 149 9.23 -3.45 -8.65
CA GLY A 149 8.70 -2.09 -8.75
C GLY A 149 7.37 -2.00 -9.52
N SER A 150 6.61 -0.94 -9.28
CA SER A 150 5.28 -0.70 -9.88
C SER A 150 5.27 -0.56 -11.41
N HIS A 151 6.44 -0.32 -12.02
CA HIS A 151 6.60 -0.13 -13.46
C HIS A 151 7.28 -1.30 -14.16
N GLY A 152 7.70 -2.34 -13.43
CA GLY A 152 8.36 -3.50 -14.03
C GLY A 152 7.41 -4.34 -14.87
N LEU A 153 7.91 -4.96 -15.94
CA LEU A 153 7.15 -5.94 -16.71
C LEU A 153 7.02 -7.25 -15.91
N GLU A 154 5.81 -7.57 -15.46
CA GLU A 154 5.53 -8.76 -14.65
C GLU A 154 5.30 -10.02 -15.49
N ASN A 155 5.56 -11.19 -14.86
CA ASN A 155 5.27 -12.54 -15.38
C ASN A 155 6.02 -12.93 -16.66
N VAL A 156 7.17 -12.31 -16.92
CA VAL A 156 7.99 -12.63 -18.10
C VAL A 156 9.06 -13.65 -17.76
N LYS A 157 9.16 -14.69 -18.58
CA LYS A 157 10.16 -15.75 -18.47
C LYS A 157 11.24 -15.58 -19.54
N LYS A 158 12.39 -16.22 -19.31
CA LYS A 158 13.46 -16.31 -20.30
C LYS A 158 12.94 -17.02 -21.56
N GLY A 159 13.16 -16.42 -22.72
CA GLY A 159 12.70 -16.91 -24.01
C GLY A 159 11.39 -16.32 -24.49
N ASP A 160 10.66 -15.57 -23.65
CA ASP A 160 9.40 -14.95 -24.06
C ASP A 160 9.65 -13.83 -25.08
N LEU A 161 8.70 -13.70 -26.02
CA LEU A 161 8.68 -12.62 -26.99
C LEU A 161 7.96 -11.41 -26.40
N VAL A 162 8.64 -10.27 -26.39
CA VAL A 162 8.11 -8.99 -25.92
C VAL A 162 8.14 -7.97 -27.06
N GLU A 163 7.07 -7.18 -27.18
CA GLU A 163 6.98 -6.10 -28.15
C GLU A 163 7.50 -4.82 -27.51
N VAL A 164 8.48 -4.17 -28.14
CA VAL A 164 9.00 -2.87 -27.69
C VAL A 164 8.13 -1.77 -28.29
N VAL A 165 7.53 -0.98 -27.41
CA VAL A 165 6.64 0.15 -27.76
C VAL A 165 7.43 1.46 -27.80
N GLU A 166 8.35 1.66 -26.86
CA GLU A 166 9.16 2.88 -26.74
C GLU A 166 10.57 2.50 -26.29
N GLU A 167 11.59 3.03 -26.97
CA GLU A 167 13.00 2.84 -26.61
C GLU A 167 13.47 3.92 -25.64
N ALA A 168 14.49 3.60 -24.84
CA ALA A 168 15.25 4.59 -24.05
C ALA A 168 14.36 5.38 -23.05
N VAL A 169 13.44 4.70 -22.39
CA VAL A 169 12.59 5.26 -21.33
C VAL A 169 13.26 5.21 -19.95
N GLY A 170 12.76 6.04 -19.03
CA GLY A 170 13.20 6.08 -17.64
C GLY A 170 14.45 6.96 -17.41
N PRO A 171 14.91 7.05 -16.15
CA PRO A 171 16.16 7.74 -15.83
C PRO A 171 17.33 7.03 -16.52
N ASP A 172 18.24 7.81 -17.09
CA ASP A 172 19.43 7.35 -17.82
C ASP A 172 19.15 6.50 -19.08
N GLN A 173 17.91 6.42 -19.55
CA GLN A 173 17.54 5.77 -20.82
C GLN A 173 17.92 4.27 -20.91
N TYR A 174 18.11 3.60 -19.77
CA TYR A 174 18.51 2.18 -19.73
C TYR A 174 17.37 1.17 -19.92
N TYR A 175 16.13 1.64 -20.01
CA TYR A 175 14.95 0.79 -20.09
C TYR A 175 14.23 1.00 -21.42
N ASN A 176 13.53 -0.04 -21.85
CA ASN A 176 12.54 0.03 -22.92
C ASN A 176 11.15 -0.20 -22.32
N LEU A 177 10.15 0.49 -22.85
CA LEU A 177 8.76 0.20 -22.53
C LEU A 177 8.32 -0.98 -23.41
N CYS A 178 8.10 -2.11 -22.76
CA CYS A 178 7.74 -3.36 -23.39
C CYS A 178 6.29 -3.72 -23.06
N ARG A 179 5.65 -4.45 -23.97
CA ARG A 179 4.35 -5.09 -23.73
C ARG A 179 4.39 -6.56 -24.12
N THR A 180 3.67 -7.37 -23.36
CA THR A 180 3.52 -8.80 -23.61
C THR A 180 2.12 -9.06 -24.16
N ARG A 181 2.02 -9.88 -25.20
CA ARG A 181 0.73 -10.31 -25.77
C ARG A 181 0.43 -11.76 -25.43
N ASN A 182 -0.84 -12.04 -25.21
CA ASN A 182 -1.34 -13.40 -25.14
C ASN A 182 -1.42 -14.02 -26.55
N SER A 183 -1.63 -15.34 -26.64
CA SER A 183 -1.88 -16.04 -27.92
C SER A 183 -3.03 -15.43 -28.72
N ASP A 184 -3.99 -14.81 -28.04
CA ASP A 184 -5.18 -14.20 -28.63
C ASP A 184 -4.92 -12.79 -29.19
N GLY A 185 -3.71 -12.27 -29.01
CA GLY A 185 -3.32 -10.91 -29.43
C GLY A 185 -3.60 -9.81 -28.40
N ASP A 186 -4.27 -10.16 -27.29
CA ASP A 186 -4.55 -9.22 -26.20
C ASP A 186 -3.29 -8.83 -25.43
N VAL A 187 -3.22 -7.56 -25.02
CA VAL A 187 -2.12 -7.02 -24.21
C VAL A 187 -2.29 -7.48 -22.77
N LEU A 188 -1.39 -8.36 -22.30
CA LEU A 188 -1.45 -8.96 -20.97
C LEU A 188 -0.79 -8.07 -19.91
N SER A 189 0.39 -7.54 -20.22
CA SER A 189 1.15 -6.68 -19.32
C SER A 189 1.98 -5.66 -20.11
N VAL A 190 2.18 -4.49 -19.49
CA VAL A 190 3.01 -3.40 -20.01
C VAL A 190 3.91 -2.95 -18.87
N GLY A 191 5.18 -2.71 -19.17
CA GLY A 191 6.16 -2.32 -18.16
C GLY A 191 7.53 -2.06 -18.76
N TRP A 192 8.39 -1.47 -17.94
CA TRP A 192 9.78 -1.21 -18.26
C TRP A 192 10.60 -2.48 -18.14
N TYR A 193 11.52 -2.66 -19.09
CA TYR A 193 12.47 -3.76 -19.08
C TYR A 193 13.86 -3.28 -19.50
N PRO A 194 14.93 -3.68 -18.79
CA PRO A 194 16.28 -3.20 -19.07
C PRO A 194 16.79 -3.68 -20.44
N ILE A 195 17.43 -2.78 -21.19
CA ILE A 195 17.90 -3.03 -22.56
C ILE A 195 18.89 -4.20 -22.62
N GLY A 196 19.78 -4.33 -21.62
CA GLY A 196 20.80 -5.38 -21.57
C GLY A 196 20.26 -6.80 -21.48
N TYR A 197 18.99 -6.97 -21.09
CA TYR A 197 18.32 -8.27 -20.93
C TYR A 197 17.48 -8.66 -22.15
N LEU A 198 17.41 -7.80 -23.16
CA LEU A 198 16.63 -8.00 -24.37
C LEU A 198 17.54 -8.33 -25.55
N GLU A 199 17.16 -9.34 -26.31
CA GLU A 199 17.77 -9.66 -27.59
C GLU A 199 16.85 -9.22 -28.72
N LYS A 200 17.30 -8.26 -29.53
CA LYS A 200 16.56 -7.84 -30.73
C LYS A 200 16.46 -9.04 -31.67
N VAL A 201 15.24 -9.47 -31.96
CA VAL A 201 15.01 -10.50 -32.97
C VAL A 201 15.34 -9.86 -34.31
N LYS A 202 16.50 -10.22 -34.88
CA LYS A 202 16.81 -9.85 -36.26
C LYS A 202 15.67 -10.43 -37.09
N ALA A 203 14.91 -9.57 -37.76
CA ALA A 203 13.96 -10.01 -38.76
C ALA A 203 14.77 -10.85 -39.75
N THR A 204 14.68 -12.17 -39.59
CA THR A 204 15.29 -13.09 -40.53
C THR A 204 14.59 -12.74 -41.82
N LYS A 205 15.35 -12.22 -42.79
CA LYS A 205 14.89 -12.04 -44.17
C LYS A 205 14.57 -13.45 -44.68
N LYS A 206 13.47 -14.03 -44.22
CA LYS A 206 12.93 -15.29 -44.73
C LYS A 206 12.75 -14.99 -46.20
N SER A 207 13.57 -15.68 -46.99
CA SER A 207 13.81 -15.45 -48.39
C SER A 207 12.51 -15.27 -49.15
N TRP A 208 12.08 -14.02 -49.32
CA TRP A 208 10.93 -13.69 -50.17
C TRP A 208 11.22 -14.08 -51.63
N TRP A 209 12.51 -14.26 -51.95
CA TRP A 209 13.05 -14.71 -53.22
C TRP A 209 12.86 -16.19 -53.58
N LYS A 210 12.24 -17.04 -52.72
CA LYS A 210 12.05 -18.47 -53.03
C LYS A 210 10.69 -18.83 -53.64
N LEU A 211 9.90 -17.84 -54.03
CA LEU A 211 8.57 -18.02 -54.64
C LEU A 211 8.47 -17.47 -56.07
N TRP A 212 9.60 -17.15 -56.70
CA TRP A 212 9.70 -16.79 -58.12
C TRP A 212 10.78 -17.63 -58.77
#